data_AF-A0A8T4VV66-F1
#
_entry.id   AF-A0A8T4VV66-F1
#
_cell.length_a   1.000
_cell.length_b   1.000
_cell.length_c   1.000
_cell.angle_alpha   90.00
_cell.angle_beta   90.00
_cell.angle_gamma   90.00
#
_symmetry.space_group_name_H-M   'P 1'
#
loop_
_entity.id
_entity.type
_entity.pdbx_description
1 polymer ?
#
loop_
_entity_poly.entity_id
_entity_poly.type
_entity_poly.pdbx_seq_one_letter_code
_entity_poly.pdbx_strand_id
1 'polypeptide(L)'
;VAPHVDVREGDCRSVAPHGVAERVVMGYLKAAPFLPTAMATLHPAGGVLHYHCTCSTDDFPGEPMQKVQQAARNAGRSAELSRHRVVKSYAPGVVHGVLDMAIR
;
A
#
# COMPACT_ATOMS: atom_id res chain seq x y z
N VAL A 1 10.07 13.87 19.62
CA VAL A 1 9.51 12.64 19.02
C VAL A 1 8.97 11.77 20.15
N ALA A 2 7.81 11.13 20.00
CA ALA A 2 7.25 10.23 21.03
C ALA A 2 8.15 8.98 21.19
N PRO A 3 8.19 8.31 22.36
CA PRO A 3 9.18 7.25 22.66
C PRO A 3 9.13 6.01 21.74
N HIS A 4 8.07 5.85 20.95
CA HIS A 4 7.88 4.72 20.03
C HIS A 4 7.77 5.16 18.57
N VAL A 5 8.26 6.36 18.26
CA VAL A 5 8.24 6.93 16.91
C VAL A 5 9.67 7.25 16.49
N ASP A 6 10.06 6.82 15.30
CA ASP A 6 11.27 7.26 14.62
C ASP A 6 10.85 8.09 13.40
N VAL A 7 11.48 9.24 13.19
CA VAL A 7 11.17 10.15 12.07
C VAL A 7 12.37 10.22 11.17
N ARG A 8 12.16 9.90 9.89
CA ARG A 8 13.21 9.92 8.86
C ARG A 8 12.84 10.91 7.78
N GLU A 9 13.67 11.93 7.61
CA GLU A 9 13.52 12.89 6.53
C GLU A 9 14.08 12.31 5.22
N GLY A 10 13.26 12.27 4.17
CA GLY A 10 13.71 11.86 2.84
C GLY A 10 12.64 11.13 2.02
N ASP A 11 13.05 10.68 0.83
CA ASP A 11 12.24 9.82 -0.03
C ASP A 11 12.12 8.42 0.60
N CYS A 12 10.90 7.91 0.78
CA CYS A 12 10.68 6.59 1.37
C CYS A 12 11.38 5.47 0.60
N ARG A 13 11.61 5.63 -0.71
CA ARG A 13 12.38 4.69 -1.53
C ARG A 13 13.84 4.55 -1.09
N SER A 14 14.36 5.57 -0.40
CA SER A 14 15.74 5.64 0.08
C SER A 14 15.86 5.42 1.58
N VAL A 15 14.87 5.87 2.37
CA VAL A 15 14.99 5.90 3.84
C VAL A 15 14.16 4.84 4.58
N ALA A 16 13.20 4.20 3.90
CA ALA A 16 12.37 3.19 4.53
C ALA A 16 13.21 1.96 4.90
N PRO A 17 13.02 1.39 6.10
CA PRO A 17 13.72 0.16 6.48
C PRO A 17 13.20 -1.02 5.65
N HIS A 18 14.01 -2.07 5.55
CA HIS A 18 13.69 -3.31 4.84
C HIS A 18 13.39 -4.44 5.83
N GLY A 19 12.33 -5.21 5.58
CA GLY A 19 12.07 -6.45 6.32
C GLY A 19 11.68 -6.28 7.80
N VAL A 20 11.21 -5.11 8.23
CA VAL A 20 10.91 -4.84 9.65
C VAL A 20 9.43 -4.64 9.93
N ALA A 21 8.63 -4.27 8.94
CA ALA A 21 7.27 -3.82 9.19
C ALA A 21 6.25 -4.97 9.11
N GLU A 22 5.46 -5.16 10.16
CA GLU A 22 4.25 -6.00 10.11
C GLU A 22 3.08 -5.29 9.42
N ARG A 23 3.14 -3.96 9.35
CA ARG A 23 2.13 -3.11 8.72
C ARG A 23 2.77 -1.94 7.98
N VAL A 24 2.38 -1.71 6.74
CA VAL A 24 2.82 -0.58 5.92
C VAL A 24 1.61 0.27 5.53
N VAL A 25 1.70 1.58 5.73
CA VAL A 25 0.64 2.54 5.36
C VAL A 25 1.11 3.38 4.19
N MET A 26 0.44 3.24 3.04
CA MET A 26 0.70 4.03 1.84
C MET A 26 -0.37 5.11 1.68
N GLY A 27 -0.35 6.10 2.58
CA GLY A 27 -1.31 7.21 2.63
C GLY A 27 -1.15 8.26 1.51
N TYR A 28 -0.83 7.85 0.29
CA TYR A 28 -0.58 8.73 -0.85
C TYR A 28 -1.40 8.30 -2.07
N LEU A 29 -2.13 9.22 -2.70
CA LEU A 29 -3.09 8.88 -3.75
C LEU A 29 -2.44 8.30 -5.02
N LYS A 30 -1.19 8.69 -5.30
CA LYS A 30 -0.38 8.17 -6.41
C LYS A 30 0.66 7.17 -5.90
N ALA A 31 0.29 6.31 -4.96
CA ALA A 31 1.19 5.37 -4.28
C ALA A 31 1.69 4.20 -5.14
N ALA A 32 1.12 3.95 -6.34
CA ALA A 32 1.48 2.78 -7.15
C ALA A 32 3.01 2.60 -7.39
N PRO A 33 3.79 3.65 -7.71
CA PRO A 33 5.23 3.52 -7.92
C PRO A 33 6.02 3.10 -6.68
N PHE A 34 5.43 3.18 -5.49
CA PHE A 34 6.08 2.88 -4.21
C PHE A 34 5.74 1.47 -3.70
N LEU A 35 4.92 0.71 -4.41
CA LEU A 35 4.59 -0.67 -4.04
C LEU A 35 5.84 -1.56 -3.89
N PRO A 36 6.88 -1.47 -4.75
CA PRO A 36 8.11 -2.25 -4.54
C PRO A 36 8.80 -1.95 -3.21
N THR A 37 8.88 -0.67 -2.84
CA THR A 37 9.42 -0.23 -1.54
C THR A 37 8.57 -0.79 -0.40
N ALA A 38 7.25 -0.72 -0.50
CA ALA A 38 6.35 -1.27 0.52
C ALA A 38 6.55 -2.78 0.71
N MET A 39 6.69 -3.56 -0.37
CA MET A 39 6.96 -5.00 -0.31
C MET A 39 8.32 -5.31 0.32
N ALA A 40 9.33 -4.47 0.05
CA ALA A 40 10.66 -4.62 0.64
C ALA A 40 10.70 -4.23 2.12
N THR A 41 9.85 -3.28 2.55
CA THR A 41 9.72 -2.86 3.95
C THR A 41 8.99 -3.89 4.82
N LEU A 42 8.03 -4.62 4.25
CA LEU A 42 7.31 -5.67 4.96
C LEU A 42 8.25 -6.78 5.45
N HIS A 43 8.01 -7.22 6.68
CA HIS A 43 8.71 -8.34 7.31
C HIS A 43 8.73 -9.57 6.38
N PRO A 44 9.78 -10.42 6.41
CA PRO A 44 9.85 -11.61 5.55
C PRO A 44 8.67 -12.57 5.71
N ALA A 45 8.08 -12.64 6.91
CA ALA A 45 6.87 -13.44 7.19
C ALA A 45 5.56 -12.83 6.63
N GLY A 46 5.64 -11.66 6.01
CA GLY A 46 4.47 -10.93 5.50
C GLY A 46 3.94 -9.86 6.46
N GLY A 47 2.72 -9.40 6.19
CA GLY A 47 2.07 -8.34 6.97
C GLY A 47 0.86 -7.74 6.27
N VAL A 48 0.42 -6.57 6.74
CA VAL A 48 -0.74 -5.85 6.18
C VAL A 48 -0.29 -4.58 5.46
N LEU A 49 -0.73 -4.42 4.21
CA LEU A 49 -0.53 -3.22 3.42
C LEU A 49 -1.83 -2.41 3.34
N HIS A 50 -1.80 -1.15 3.79
CA HIS A 50 -2.89 -0.19 3.59
C HIS A 50 -2.58 0.68 2.37
N TYR A 51 -3.14 0.31 1.22
CA TYR A 51 -2.89 0.96 -0.06
C TYR A 51 -3.97 1.98 -0.35
N HIS A 52 -3.64 3.27 -0.22
CA HIS A 52 -4.52 4.34 -0.70
C HIS A 52 -4.26 4.63 -2.17
N CYS A 53 -5.33 4.87 -2.92
CA CYS A 53 -5.24 5.16 -4.35
C CYS A 53 -6.40 6.03 -4.81
N THR A 54 -6.25 6.60 -6.00
CA THR A 54 -7.37 7.08 -6.81
C THR A 54 -7.57 6.16 -8.00
N CYS A 55 -8.82 5.78 -8.27
CA CYS A 55 -9.22 5.07 -9.47
C CYS A 55 -10.65 5.46 -9.87
N SER A 56 -11.10 5.01 -11.02
CA SER A 56 -12.50 5.19 -11.41
C SER A 56 -13.42 4.48 -10.41
N THR A 57 -14.65 4.95 -10.27
CA THR A 57 -15.66 4.29 -9.42
C THR A 57 -15.92 2.86 -9.91
N ASP A 58 -15.94 2.65 -11.23
CA ASP A 58 -16.26 1.36 -11.85
C ASP A 58 -15.13 0.34 -11.66
N ASP A 59 -13.88 0.81 -11.56
CA ASP A 59 -12.71 -0.04 -11.38
C ASP A 59 -12.39 -0.32 -9.90
N PHE A 60 -13.07 0.32 -8.94
CA PHE A 60 -12.80 0.13 -7.52
C PHE A 60 -13.56 -1.09 -6.95
N PRO A 61 -12.89 -2.01 -6.22
CA PRO A 61 -11.48 -2.05 -5.84
C PRO A 61 -10.58 -2.84 -6.80
N GLY A 62 -11.10 -3.33 -7.93
CA GLY A 62 -10.44 -4.29 -8.83
C GLY A 62 -9.09 -3.84 -9.37
N GLU A 63 -9.01 -2.69 -10.04
CA GLU A 63 -7.76 -2.21 -10.63
C GLU A 63 -6.65 -1.93 -9.59
N PRO A 64 -6.95 -1.23 -8.47
CA PRO A 64 -6.00 -1.10 -7.37
C PRO A 64 -5.53 -2.43 -6.78
N MET A 65 -6.43 -3.40 -6.63
CA MET A 65 -6.09 -4.73 -6.11
C MET A 65 -5.11 -5.44 -7.06
N GLN A 66 -5.35 -5.39 -8.37
CA GLN A 66 -4.47 -6.00 -9.37
C GLN A 66 -3.06 -5.41 -9.33
N LYS A 67 -2.93 -4.09 -9.14
CA LYS A 67 -1.62 -3.43 -8.97
C LYS A 67 -0.86 -3.99 -7.77
N VAL A 68 -1.51 -4.10 -6.61
CA VAL A 68 -0.87 -4.66 -5.40
C VAL A 68 -0.47 -6.12 -5.62
N GLN A 69 -1.37 -6.93 -6.20
CA GLN A 69 -1.08 -8.33 -6.50
C GLN A 69 0.08 -8.49 -7.49
N GLN A 70 0.17 -7.65 -8.51
CA GLN A 70 1.30 -7.67 -9.44
C GLN A 70 2.61 -7.29 -8.76
N ALA A 71 2.60 -6.25 -7.91
CA ALA A 71 3.79 -5.86 -7.16
C ALA A 71 4.24 -6.95 -6.17
N ALA A 72 3.30 -7.62 -5.50
CA ALA A 72 3.61 -8.75 -4.63
C ALA A 72 4.22 -9.91 -5.41
N ARG A 73 3.62 -10.30 -6.55
CA ARG A 73 4.17 -11.35 -7.44
C ARG A 73 5.58 -11.02 -7.89
N ASN A 74 5.84 -9.78 -8.29
CA ASN A 74 7.19 -9.33 -8.69
C ASN A 74 8.21 -9.43 -7.53
N ALA A 75 7.74 -9.36 -6.29
CA ALA A 75 8.56 -9.53 -5.09
C ALA A 75 8.60 -10.99 -4.58
N GLY A 76 8.04 -11.95 -5.31
CA GLY A 76 7.97 -13.36 -4.90
C GLY A 76 6.97 -13.62 -3.77
N ARG A 77 5.99 -12.74 -3.58
CA ARG A 77 4.97 -12.78 -2.52
C ARG A 77 3.56 -12.94 -3.09
N SER A 78 2.61 -13.34 -2.25
CA SER A 78 1.17 -13.31 -2.56
C SER A 78 0.49 -12.11 -1.88
N ALA A 79 -0.65 -11.69 -2.44
CA ALA A 79 -1.45 -10.62 -1.87
C ALA A 79 -2.94 -10.94 -1.96
N GLU A 80 -3.61 -10.92 -0.82
CA GLU A 80 -5.04 -11.21 -0.67
C GLU A 80 -5.76 -9.97 -0.16
N LEU A 81 -6.91 -9.65 -0.75
CA LEU A 81 -7.73 -8.52 -0.30
C LEU A 81 -8.45 -8.91 1.00
N SER A 82 -8.12 -8.23 2.09
CA SER A 82 -8.81 -8.38 3.37
C SER A 82 -10.03 -7.46 3.45
N ARG A 83 -9.87 -6.20 3.04
CA ARG A 83 -10.94 -5.19 3.06
C ARG A 83 -10.66 -4.10 2.05
N HIS A 84 -11.71 -3.45 1.55
CA HIS A 84 -11.59 -2.19 0.82
C HIS A 84 -12.62 -1.19 1.35
N ARG A 85 -12.35 0.10 1.17
CA ARG A 85 -13.28 1.18 1.52
C ARG A 85 -13.07 2.38 0.59
N VAL A 86 -14.17 2.97 0.12
CA VAL A 86 -14.16 4.32 -0.42
C VAL A 86 -14.06 5.30 0.73
N VAL A 87 -12.97 6.07 0.78
CA VAL A 87 -12.75 7.11 1.80
C VAL A 87 -13.61 8.32 1.48
N LYS A 88 -13.59 8.77 0.22
CA LYS A 88 -14.38 9.90 -0.29
C LYS A 88 -14.41 9.93 -1.81
N SER A 89 -15.37 10.69 -2.36
CA SER A 89 -15.30 11.14 -3.76
C SER A 89 -14.08 12.06 -3.93
N TYR A 90 -13.32 11.85 -5.01
CA TYR A 90 -12.15 12.65 -5.33
C TYR A 90 -12.42 13.63 -6.49
N ALA A 91 -13.09 13.16 -7.54
CA ALA A 91 -13.53 13.94 -8.70
C ALA A 91 -14.73 13.23 -9.37
N PRO A 92 -15.41 13.83 -10.37
CA PRO A 92 -16.46 13.13 -11.11
C PRO A 92 -15.97 11.78 -11.65
N GLY A 93 -16.61 10.69 -11.22
CA GLY A 93 -16.24 9.32 -11.60
C GLY A 93 -14.96 8.77 -10.97
N VAL A 94 -14.32 9.49 -10.03
CA VAL A 94 -13.06 9.08 -9.39
C VAL A 94 -13.21 9.04 -7.87
N VAL A 95 -12.80 7.92 -7.27
CA VAL A 95 -12.83 7.71 -5.81
C VAL A 95 -11.43 7.73 -5.22
N HIS A 96 -11.31 8.24 -4.00
CA HIS A 96 -10.19 7.92 -3.12
C HIS A 96 -10.54 6.65 -2.34
N GLY A 97 -9.88 5.56 -2.69
CA GLY A 97 -10.04 4.28 -2.03
C GLY A 97 -8.89 3.94 -1.10
N VAL A 98 -9.14 3.01 -0.18
CA VAL A 98 -8.11 2.28 0.55
C VAL A 98 -8.38 0.78 0.46
N LEU A 99 -7.33 0.00 0.22
CA LEU A 99 -7.34 -1.45 0.25
C LEU A 99 -6.44 -1.92 1.39
N ASP A 100 -6.97 -2.79 2.23
CA ASP A 100 -6.21 -3.53 3.23
C ASP A 100 -5.89 -4.90 2.63
N MET A 101 -4.61 -5.12 2.33
CA MET A 101 -4.13 -6.33 1.65
C MET A 101 -3.24 -7.13 2.61
N ALA A 102 -3.54 -8.42 2.79
CA ALA A 102 -2.64 -9.35 3.47
C ALA A 102 -1.56 -9.82 2.49
N ILE A 103 -0.30 -9.59 2.83
CA ILE A 103 0.87 -9.97 2.02
C ILE A 103 1.57 -11.15 2.70
N ARG A 104 1.91 -12.19 1.94
CA ARG A 104 2.68 -13.36 2.41
C ARG A 104 3.84 -13.67 1.49
#